data_AF-A0A2M7X5T3-F1
#
_entry.id   AF-A0A2M7X5T3-F1
#
_cell.length_a   1.000
_cell.length_b   1.000
_cell.length_c   1.000
_cell.angle_alpha   90.00
_cell.angle_beta   90.00
_cell.angle_gamma   90.00
#
_symmetry.space_group_name_H-M   'P 1'
#
loop_
_entity.id
_entity.type
_entity.pdbx_description
1 polymer ?
#
loop_
_entity_poly.entity_id
_entity_poly.type
_entity_poly.pdbx_seq_one_letter_code
_entity_poly.pdbx_strand_id
1 'polypeptide(L)'
;PIIGVSAEALLRRELGWELPVGALQFWLTGRPQQASARWRPEASGLPQQLQEQGWQIEYRDWFRDLTPPLPKRIVARNGKFQLRLAISRWQTDPAAPRRD
;
A
#
# COMPACT_ATOMS: atom_id res chain seq x y z
N PRO A 1 12.64 -26.11 3.98
CA PRO A 1 11.54 -25.14 4.12
C PRO A 1 11.99 -23.94 4.96
N ILE A 2 11.96 -22.74 4.38
CA ILE A 2 12.29 -21.52 5.11
C ILE A 2 11.03 -21.07 5.85
N ILE A 3 11.03 -21.22 7.17
CA ILE A 3 9.96 -20.77 8.06
C ILE A 3 10.57 -19.69 8.95
N GLY A 4 10.09 -18.46 8.80
CA GLY A 4 10.40 -17.32 9.66
C GLY A 4 9.10 -16.75 10.23
N VAL A 5 9.18 -16.07 11.38
CA VAL A 5 8.00 -15.64 12.17
C VAL A 5 7.11 -14.62 11.44
N SER A 6 7.61 -13.96 10.38
CA SER A 6 6.83 -13.24 9.37
C SER A 6 7.64 -13.07 8.07
N ALA A 7 6.97 -12.75 6.95
CA ALA A 7 7.64 -12.44 5.68
C ALA A 7 8.62 -11.27 5.80
N GLU A 8 8.35 -10.31 6.70
CA GLU A 8 9.21 -9.15 6.97
C GLU A 8 10.53 -9.57 7.60
N ALA A 9 10.49 -10.50 8.56
CA ALA A 9 11.70 -11.00 9.24
C ALA A 9 12.62 -11.74 8.25
N LEU A 10 12.04 -12.47 7.30
CA LEU A 10 12.80 -13.16 6.25
C LEU A 10 13.41 -12.18 5.25
N LEU A 11 12.63 -11.23 4.72
CA LEU A 11 13.14 -10.24 3.76
C LEU A 11 14.23 -9.35 4.39
N ARG A 12 14.07 -9.00 5.68
CA ARG A 12 15.11 -8.27 6.42
C ARG A 12 16.38 -9.08 6.55
N ARG A 13 16.28 -10.36 6.91
CA ARG A 13 17.44 -11.23 7.12
C ARG A 13 18.21 -11.49 5.82
N GLU A 14 17.50 -11.79 4.73
CA GLU A 14 18.13 -12.23 3.48
C GLU A 14 18.53 -11.07 2.56
N LEU A 15 17.84 -9.93 2.61
CA LEU A 15 18.05 -8.81 1.68
C LEU A 15 18.40 -7.48 2.37
N GLY A 16 18.38 -7.44 3.71
CA GLY A 16 18.47 -6.18 4.46
C GLY A 16 17.31 -5.23 4.15
N TRP A 17 16.19 -5.76 3.65
CA TRP A 17 15.06 -4.98 3.17
C TRP A 17 14.01 -4.81 4.26
N GLU A 18 13.82 -3.56 4.72
CA GLU A 18 12.81 -3.19 5.71
C GLU A 18 11.53 -2.71 5.03
N LEU A 19 10.83 -3.64 4.36
CA LEU A 19 9.49 -3.38 3.85
C LEU A 19 8.47 -3.57 4.99
N PRO A 20 7.72 -2.53 5.39
CA PRO A 20 6.68 -2.68 6.41
C PRO A 20 5.45 -3.34 5.80
N VAL A 21 5.39 -4.68 5.81
CA VAL A 21 4.27 -5.42 5.21
C VAL A 21 2.96 -5.09 5.92
N GLY A 22 3.02 -4.86 7.25
CA GLY A 22 1.88 -4.35 8.02
C GLY A 22 1.32 -3.00 7.56
N ALA A 23 2.15 -2.09 7.03
CA ALA A 23 1.70 -0.81 6.47
C ALA A 23 1.28 -0.95 4.99
N LEU A 24 2.01 -1.81 4.25
CA LEU A 24 1.77 -2.07 2.84
C LEU A 24 0.32 -2.49 2.56
N GLN A 25 -0.28 -3.34 3.40
CA GLN A 25 -1.68 -3.75 3.24
C GLN A 25 -2.66 -2.55 3.23
N PHE A 26 -2.37 -1.50 4.00
CA PHE A 26 -3.18 -0.27 3.99
C PHE A 26 -2.91 0.54 2.74
N TRP A 27 -1.63 0.68 2.36
CA TRP A 27 -1.22 1.39 1.14
C TRP A 27 -1.84 0.79 -0.11
N LEU A 28 -2.00 -0.53 -0.19
CA LEU A 28 -2.68 -1.19 -1.30
C LEU A 28 -4.10 -0.64 -1.54
N THR A 29 -4.78 -0.18 -0.50
CA THR A 29 -6.14 0.38 -0.58
C THR A 29 -6.18 1.91 -0.56
N GLY A 30 -5.02 2.57 -0.69
CA GLY A 30 -4.94 4.03 -0.65
C GLY A 30 -5.01 4.63 0.76
N ARG A 31 -4.82 3.83 1.81
CA ARG A 31 -4.99 4.26 3.20
C ARG A 31 -3.66 4.27 3.94
N PRO A 32 -3.45 5.21 4.87
CA PRO A 32 -2.36 5.09 5.83
C PRO A 32 -2.68 4.03 6.89
N GLN A 33 -1.65 3.48 7.51
CA GLN A 33 -1.82 2.66 8.72
C GLN A 33 -1.96 3.52 9.98
N GLN A 34 -1.27 4.66 10.04
CA GLN A 34 -1.14 5.54 11.19
C GLN A 34 -1.81 6.89 10.91
N ALA A 35 -2.45 7.46 11.94
CA ALA A 35 -3.09 8.78 11.83
C ALA A 35 -2.09 9.93 11.60
N SER A 36 -0.81 9.74 11.93
CA SER A 36 0.26 10.73 11.74
C SER A 36 0.81 10.79 10.31
N ALA A 37 0.35 9.90 9.42
CA ALA A 37 0.80 9.86 8.04
C ALA A 37 0.45 11.15 7.30
N ARG A 38 1.35 11.60 6.41
CA ARG A 38 1.14 12.81 5.61
C ARG A 38 0.60 12.42 4.25
N TRP A 39 -0.46 13.08 3.79
CA TRP A 39 -1.07 12.81 2.49
C TRP A 39 -1.18 14.07 1.65
N ARG A 40 -1.14 13.88 0.33
CA ARG A 40 -1.49 14.90 -0.67
C ARG A 40 -2.55 14.30 -1.59
N PRO A 41 -3.78 14.81 -1.59
CA PRO A 41 -4.79 14.39 -2.56
C PRO A 41 -4.52 14.97 -3.95
N GLU A 42 -5.05 14.32 -4.97
CA GLU A 42 -5.30 14.94 -6.28
C GLU A 42 -6.64 15.70 -6.30
N ALA A 43 -6.93 16.38 -7.40
CA ALA A 43 -8.13 17.21 -7.56
C ALA A 43 -9.46 16.46 -7.32
N SER A 44 -9.51 15.15 -7.58
CA SER A 44 -10.70 14.32 -7.32
C SER A 44 -10.81 13.83 -5.87
N GLY A 45 -9.93 14.26 -4.97
CA GLY A 45 -9.92 13.85 -3.56
C GLY A 45 -9.29 12.49 -3.27
N LEU A 46 -8.85 11.75 -4.31
CA LEU A 46 -8.10 10.51 -4.12
C LEU A 46 -6.67 10.82 -3.67
N PRO A 47 -6.01 9.94 -2.91
CA PRO A 47 -4.59 10.07 -2.61
C PRO A 47 -3.75 10.15 -3.88
N GLN A 48 -2.93 11.19 -4.02
CA GLN A 48 -1.86 11.25 -5.01
C GLN A 48 -0.54 10.77 -4.39
N GLN A 49 -0.28 11.21 -3.16
CA GLN A 49 0.92 10.86 -2.41
C GLN A 49 0.59 10.59 -0.95
N LEU A 50 1.27 9.59 -0.38
CA LEU A 50 1.25 9.25 1.04
C LEU A 50 2.71 9.14 1.52
N GLN A 51 3.00 9.68 2.70
CA GLN A 51 4.28 9.52 3.37
C GLN A 51 4.06 8.90 4.75
N GLU A 52 4.65 7.74 4.97
CA GLU A 52 4.47 6.96 6.19
C GLU A 52 5.70 6.09 6.44
N GLN A 53 6.16 6.00 7.69
CA GLN A 53 7.29 5.14 8.10
C GLN A 53 8.57 5.32 7.25
N GLY A 54 8.86 6.54 6.82
CA GLY A 54 10.02 6.85 5.96
C GLY A 54 9.86 6.45 4.49
N TRP A 55 8.68 5.95 4.11
CA TRP A 55 8.32 5.65 2.73
C TRP A 55 7.53 6.80 2.10
N GLN A 56 7.80 7.06 0.83
CA GLN A 56 7.00 7.90 -0.05
C GLN A 56 6.27 6.99 -1.04
N ILE A 57 4.95 6.99 -0.95
CA ILE A 57 4.03 6.19 -1.73
C ILE A 57 3.31 7.12 -2.71
N GLU A 58 3.39 6.79 -3.99
CA GLU A 58 2.75 7.52 -5.08
C GLU A 58 1.69 6.64 -5.73
N TYR A 59 0.47 7.15 -5.78
CA TYR A 59 -0.65 6.51 -6.45
C TYR A 59 -0.73 7.07 -7.87
N ARG A 60 -0.40 6.23 -8.83
CA ARG A 60 -0.20 6.66 -10.23
C ARG A 60 -1.43 6.41 -11.11
N ASP A 61 -2.34 5.53 -10.68
CA ASP A 61 -3.59 5.23 -11.39
C ASP A 61 -4.59 4.52 -10.47
N TRP A 62 -5.88 4.59 -10.79
CA TRP A 62 -7.02 4.14 -9.97
C TRP A 62 -8.12 3.45 -10.80
N PHE A 63 -8.75 2.42 -10.24
CA PHE A 63 -10.06 1.89 -10.64
C PHE A 63 -11.14 2.79 -10.04
N ARG A 64 -11.55 3.82 -10.79
CA ARG A 64 -12.55 4.81 -10.35
C ARG A 64 -13.99 4.29 -10.44
N ASP A 65 -14.19 3.18 -11.13
CA ASP A 65 -15.43 2.45 -11.30
C ASP A 65 -15.78 1.56 -10.09
N LEU A 66 -14.83 1.31 -9.19
CA LEU A 66 -15.07 0.60 -7.94
C LEU A 66 -15.55 1.55 -6.84
N THR A 67 -16.34 1.02 -5.90
CA THR A 67 -16.79 1.74 -4.69
C THR A 67 -16.32 1.00 -3.44
N PRO A 68 -15.34 1.53 -2.69
CA PRO A 68 -14.56 2.74 -2.97
C PRO A 68 -13.59 2.54 -4.15
N PRO A 69 -13.09 3.63 -4.78
CA PRO A 69 -12.02 3.53 -5.77
C PRO A 69 -10.77 2.87 -5.19
N LEU A 70 -10.11 2.01 -5.97
CA LEU A 70 -8.90 1.30 -5.54
C LEU A 70 -7.71 1.55 -6.48
N PRO A 71 -6.47 1.60 -5.98
CA PRO A 71 -5.29 1.82 -6.82
C PRO A 71 -5.08 0.74 -7.88
N LYS A 72 -4.69 1.16 -9.08
CA LYS A 72 -4.17 0.31 -10.17
C LYS A 72 -2.65 0.23 -10.15
N ARG A 73 -2.01 1.35 -9.82
CA ARG A 73 -0.55 1.46 -9.88
C ARG A 73 -0.02 2.25 -8.71
N ILE A 74 0.90 1.63 -7.97
CA ILE A 74 1.54 2.21 -6.79
C ILE A 74 3.05 2.15 -6.98
N VAL A 75 3.73 3.24 -6.67
CA VAL A 75 5.20 3.28 -6.55
C VAL A 75 5.54 3.72 -5.15
N ALA A 76 6.19 2.84 -4.37
CA ALA A 76 6.64 3.15 -3.02
C ALA A 76 8.16 3.17 -2.97
N ARG A 77 8.73 4.19 -2.33
CA ARG A 77 10.18 4.39 -2.22
C ARG A 77 10.56 4.73 -0.79
N ASN A 78 11.62 4.12 -0.30
CA ASN A 78 12.44 4.67 0.78
C ASN A 78 13.86 4.82 0.22
N GLY A 79 14.72 5.67 0.77
CA GLY A 79 15.96 6.09 0.10
C GLY A 79 16.83 4.99 -0.53
N LYS A 80 16.73 3.73 -0.06
CA LYS A 80 17.45 2.57 -0.59
C LYS A 80 16.63 1.66 -1.51
N PHE A 81 15.30 1.61 -1.37
CA PHE A 81 14.45 0.61 -2.03
C PHE A 81 13.29 1.25 -2.79
N GLN A 82 12.94 0.65 -3.93
CA GLN A 82 11.76 1.01 -4.72
C GLN A 82 10.89 -0.22 -4.99
N LEU A 83 9.63 -0.14 -4.60
CA LEU A 83 8.59 -1.10 -4.92
C LEU A 83 7.67 -0.52 -6.00
N ARG A 84 7.36 -1.33 -7.02
CA ARG A 84 6.38 -1.01 -8.07
C ARG A 84 5.30 -2.09 -8.09
N LEU A 85 4.06 -1.68 -7.93
CA LEU A 85 2.89 -2.56 -7.93
C LEU A 85 1.98 -2.17 -9.08
N ALA A 86 1.63 -3.17 -9.89
CA ALA A 86 0.63 -3.08 -10.94
C ALA A 86 -0.47 -4.09 -10.60
N ILE A 87 -1.66 -3.59 -10.31
CA ILE A 87 -2.81 -4.38 -9.89
C ILE A 87 -3.76 -4.46 -11.08
N SER A 88 -3.90 -5.66 -11.63
CA SER A 88 -4.73 -5.90 -12.82
C SER A 88 -6.22 -6.03 -12.49
N ARG A 89 -6.56 -6.52 -11.30
CA ARG A 89 -7.94 -6.71 -10.85
C ARG A 89 -8.01 -6.72 -9.33
N TRP A 90 -9.04 -6.05 -8.80
CA TRP A 90 -9.50 -6.21 -7.43
C TRP A 90 -10.68 -7.16 -7.39
N GLN A 91 -10.70 -8.06 -6.41
CA GLN A 91 -11.86 -8.86 -6.08
C GLN A 91 -12.34 -8.39 -4.71
N THR A 92 -13.37 -7.56 -4.72
CA THR A 92 -14.08 -7.18 -3.50
C THR A 92 -15.23 -8.16 -3.33
N ASP A 93 -15.21 -8.95 -2.26
CA ASP A 93 -16.35 -9.81 -1.94
C ASP A 93 -17.57 -8.93 -1.64
N PRO A 94 -18.63 -8.95 -2.46
CA PRO A 94 -19.82 -8.14 -2.21
C PRO A 94 -20.59 -8.58 -0.95
N ALA A 95 -20.30 -9.78 -0.40
CA ALA A 95 -20.99 -10.36 0.75
C ALA A 95 -20.24 -10.21 2.09
N ALA A 96 -19.04 -9.63 2.10
CA ALA A 96 -18.32 -9.38 3.35
C ALA A 96 -19.10 -8.35 4.19
N PRO A 97 -19.47 -8.65 5.46
CA PRO A 97 -20.25 -7.74 6.27
C PRO A 97 -19.51 -6.40 6.40
N ARG A 98 -20.20 -5.31 6.04
CA ARG A 98 -19.76 -3.95 6.31
C ARG A 98 -19.67 -3.82 7.83
N ARG A 99 -18.46 -3.83 8.40
CA ARG A 99 -18.29 -3.50 9.82
C ARG A 99 -18.61 -2.02 9.99
N ASP A 100 -19.80 -1.76 10.51
CA ASP A 100 -20.28 -0.49 11.07
C ASP A 100 -19.57 -0.12 12.37
#